data_AF-A0AAV2UVU5-F1
#
_entry.id   AF-A0AAV2UVU5-F1
#
_cell.length_a   1.000
_cell.length_b   1.000
_cell.length_c   1.000
_cell.angle_alpha   90.00
_cell.angle_beta   90.00
_cell.angle_gamma   90.00
#
_symmetry.space_group_name_H-M   'P 1'
#
loop_
_entity.id
_entity.type
_entity.pdbx_description
1 polymer ?
#
loop_
_entity_poly.entity_id
_entity_poly.type
_entity_poly.pdbx_seq_one_letter_code
_entity_poly.pdbx_strand_id
1 'polypeptide(L)'
;MQNKLLQFICIKKLCKQKKSYKSIIKFASLLLAKKQIICAFALVSIIKSSWAAHHYDTIIIGAGVSGLTAAYHLHNAQQKVLIIEAKNRLGGRVYTSYDWGFATDLGASWIHAIENNPLMPLIGKQSIIINTYSNSDPVAMLNNYALYDSEGKPVSKQTQTLFSSLTKEFLRYCQTRSQMISFAQNLTTFAKQKKLTSEQLALLSYALENIYTYEFADNLTKLSRNVHSASEASIASGKNALVPEGYFQLFRPLTQHVPIHLNQIVSQINYGPDGVNIITQHEKYHANQVIITVPLGVLKANAIKFHPALPKDKRTAISQLGMGSYEKLYLLFDKVFWDKDKEWIGMLPQNEQEAFNIFNYYKYTKKPVLIVFTSGKLARDMEKEHLTEWVMQHLRRIYGNNIPKPIKNKKTHWGSDPFTRGSYSYLPVNVDKSVIDTLAQPVANRLYFAGEATSTTDPSTVHGAYLSGIRAAEEVLASIKHSGKNRERDKAVNS
;
A
#
# COMPACT_ATOMS: atom_id res chain seq x y z
N MET A 1 -41.69 20.27 -59.34
CA MET A 1 -42.31 20.06 -60.67
C MET A 1 -41.63 18.87 -61.31
N GLN A 2 -42.31 17.71 -61.33
CA GLN A 2 -42.80 17.04 -62.55
C GLN A 2 -41.64 16.38 -63.34
N ASN A 3 -41.64 15.09 -63.68
CA ASN A 3 -42.73 14.13 -63.77
C ASN A 3 -42.17 12.70 -63.78
N LYS A 4 -42.94 11.79 -63.19
CA LYS A 4 -42.92 10.36 -63.50
C LYS A 4 -43.44 10.17 -64.94
N LEU A 5 -42.89 9.22 -65.67
CA LEU A 5 -43.58 8.48 -66.73
C LEU A 5 -42.99 7.06 -66.73
N LEU A 6 -43.60 6.14 -65.99
CA LEU A 6 -44.44 5.05 -66.52
C LEU A 6 -43.82 4.37 -67.76
N GLN A 7 -43.18 3.20 -67.62
CA GLN A 7 -43.76 1.85 -67.58
C GLN A 7 -44.54 1.44 -68.85
N PHE A 8 -44.13 0.29 -69.41
CA PHE A 8 -44.85 -0.60 -70.34
C PHE A 8 -45.00 -0.20 -71.81
N ILE A 9 -44.14 -0.74 -72.69
CA ILE A 9 -44.58 -1.37 -73.95
C ILE A 9 -43.76 -2.64 -74.24
N CYS A 10 -44.50 -3.74 -74.41
CA CYS A 10 -44.21 -4.98 -75.13
C CYS A 10 -43.11 -5.95 -74.67
N ILE A 11 -43.57 -6.82 -73.76
CA ILE A 11 -43.56 -8.27 -73.99
C ILE A 11 -43.93 -8.58 -75.46
N LYS A 12 -42.97 -9.02 -76.27
CA LYS A 12 -43.09 -10.07 -77.32
C LYS A 12 -41.84 -10.09 -78.21
N LYS A 13 -40.79 -10.73 -77.72
CA LYS A 13 -40.04 -11.68 -78.55
C LYS A 13 -39.61 -12.87 -77.69
N LEU A 14 -40.64 -13.68 -77.44
CA LEU A 14 -40.53 -15.07 -77.07
C LEU A 14 -39.64 -15.82 -78.08
N CYS A 15 -38.96 -16.82 -77.54
CA CYS A 15 -38.43 -18.00 -78.21
C CYS A 15 -37.12 -17.86 -78.99
N LYS A 16 -36.00 -18.12 -78.30
CA LYS A 16 -35.28 -19.39 -78.50
C LYS A 16 -34.28 -19.68 -77.36
N GLN A 17 -34.32 -20.94 -76.92
CA GLN A 17 -33.29 -21.69 -76.19
C GLN A 17 -33.15 -21.46 -74.68
N LYS A 18 -34.08 -22.13 -73.96
CA LYS A 18 -33.73 -22.94 -72.79
C LYS A 18 -32.56 -23.87 -73.14
N LYS A 19 -31.36 -23.63 -72.59
CA LYS A 19 -30.37 -24.64 -72.16
C LYS A 19 -29.15 -23.93 -71.59
N SER A 20 -28.96 -24.09 -70.28
CA SER A 20 -27.69 -24.01 -69.52
C SER A 20 -27.78 -23.14 -68.27
N TYR A 21 -28.62 -23.55 -67.31
CA TYR A 21 -28.61 -23.06 -65.92
C TYR A 21 -27.96 -24.05 -64.95
N LYS A 22 -27.23 -25.07 -65.45
CA LYS A 22 -26.53 -26.08 -64.63
C LYS A 22 -25.01 -25.92 -64.58
N SER A 23 -24.40 -25.09 -65.44
CA SER A 23 -22.95 -24.82 -65.38
C SER A 23 -22.59 -23.58 -64.56
N ILE A 24 -23.48 -22.60 -64.44
CA ILE A 24 -23.23 -21.36 -63.68
C ILE A 24 -23.32 -21.60 -62.16
N ILE A 25 -24.17 -22.53 -61.72
CA ILE A 25 -24.33 -22.88 -60.29
C ILE A 25 -23.14 -23.70 -59.76
N LYS A 26 -22.45 -24.47 -60.61
CA LYS A 26 -21.25 -25.25 -60.22
C LYS A 26 -19.97 -24.41 -60.13
N PHE A 27 -19.89 -23.29 -60.87
CA PHE A 27 -18.76 -22.37 -60.80
C PHE A 27 -18.90 -21.35 -59.65
N ALA A 28 -20.13 -20.91 -59.37
CA ALA A 28 -20.42 -20.04 -58.22
C ALA A 28 -20.22 -20.76 -56.86
N SER A 29 -20.51 -22.06 -56.77
CA SER A 29 -20.32 -22.83 -55.52
C SER A 29 -18.85 -23.14 -55.20
N LEU A 30 -17.97 -23.30 -56.20
CA LEU A 30 -16.52 -23.46 -55.96
C LEU A 30 -15.83 -22.15 -55.57
N LEU A 31 -16.29 -21.00 -56.08
CA LEU A 31 -15.77 -19.68 -55.71
C LEU A 31 -16.27 -19.22 -54.32
N LEU A 32 -17.48 -19.62 -53.91
CA LEU A 32 -18.00 -19.39 -52.56
C LEU A 32 -17.32 -20.30 -51.51
N ALA A 33 -17.00 -21.55 -51.85
CA ALA A 33 -16.28 -22.45 -50.95
C ALA A 33 -14.83 -22.00 -50.68
N LYS A 34 -14.11 -21.47 -51.69
CA LYS A 34 -12.75 -20.91 -51.49
C LYS A 34 -12.76 -19.59 -50.71
N LYS A 35 -13.78 -18.73 -50.88
CA LYS A 35 -13.92 -17.48 -50.09
C LYS A 35 -14.36 -17.73 -48.65
N GLN A 36 -15.19 -18.75 -48.38
CA GLN A 36 -15.54 -19.12 -47.00
C GLN A 36 -14.36 -19.73 -46.23
N ILE A 37 -13.46 -20.46 -46.89
CA ILE A 37 -12.24 -20.97 -46.25
C ILE A 37 -11.26 -19.82 -45.96
N ILE A 38 -11.10 -18.85 -46.87
CA ILE A 38 -10.23 -17.67 -46.62
C ILE A 38 -10.81 -16.75 -45.55
N CYS A 39 -12.14 -16.58 -45.49
CA CYS A 39 -12.78 -15.84 -44.39
C CYS A 39 -12.74 -16.61 -43.06
N ALA A 40 -12.83 -17.94 -43.05
CA ALA A 40 -12.66 -18.75 -41.84
C ALA A 40 -11.22 -18.72 -41.33
N PHE A 41 -10.21 -18.75 -42.22
CA PHE A 41 -8.81 -18.56 -41.83
C PHE A 41 -8.55 -17.11 -41.37
N ALA A 42 -9.12 -16.09 -42.02
CA ALA A 42 -9.02 -14.71 -41.56
C ALA A 42 -9.72 -14.48 -40.21
N LEU A 43 -10.89 -15.09 -39.96
CA LEU A 43 -11.57 -15.03 -38.67
C LEU A 43 -10.83 -15.80 -37.57
N VAL A 44 -10.23 -16.96 -37.87
CA VAL A 44 -9.38 -17.69 -36.92
C VAL A 44 -8.08 -16.94 -36.64
N SER A 45 -7.53 -16.21 -37.61
CA SER A 45 -6.38 -15.31 -37.42
C SER A 45 -6.72 -14.03 -36.64
N ILE A 46 -7.93 -13.49 -36.81
CA ILE A 46 -8.42 -12.30 -36.07
C ILE A 46 -8.83 -12.67 -34.63
N ILE A 47 -9.29 -13.91 -34.38
CA ILE A 47 -9.55 -14.39 -33.02
C ILE A 47 -8.23 -14.72 -32.29
N LYS A 48 -7.17 -15.14 -33.01
CA LYS A 48 -5.82 -15.30 -32.44
C LYS A 48 -5.09 -13.96 -32.21
N SER A 49 -5.49 -12.87 -32.87
CA SER A 49 -4.79 -11.59 -32.76
C SER A 49 -5.14 -10.76 -31.50
N SER A 50 -6.24 -11.04 -30.80
CA SER A 50 -6.51 -10.34 -29.53
C SER A 50 -5.71 -10.90 -28.35
N TRP A 51 -5.44 -12.22 -28.36
CA TRP A 51 -4.65 -12.89 -27.31
C TRP A 51 -3.15 -12.69 -27.50
N ALA A 52 -2.67 -12.56 -28.74
CA ALA A 52 -1.25 -12.39 -29.05
C ALA A 52 -0.68 -11.00 -28.68
N ALA A 53 -1.54 -9.97 -28.58
CA ALA A 53 -1.09 -8.60 -28.31
C ALA A 53 -0.67 -8.35 -26.85
N HIS A 54 -1.10 -9.20 -25.89
CA HIS A 54 -0.93 -8.97 -24.45
C HIS A 54 -0.32 -10.18 -23.70
N HIS A 55 0.63 -10.88 -24.32
CA HIS A 55 1.41 -11.93 -23.64
C HIS A 55 2.67 -11.33 -22.99
N TYR A 56 2.83 -11.55 -21.69
CA TYR A 56 3.96 -11.10 -20.87
C TYR A 56 4.63 -12.27 -20.16
N ASP A 57 5.90 -12.14 -19.79
CA ASP A 57 6.52 -13.14 -18.93
C ASP A 57 5.96 -13.01 -17.51
N THR A 58 5.94 -11.77 -17.00
CA THR A 58 5.43 -11.47 -15.66
C THR A 58 4.60 -10.20 -15.67
N ILE A 59 3.40 -10.26 -15.10
CA ILE A 59 2.60 -9.06 -14.79
C ILE A 59 2.73 -8.75 -13.30
N ILE A 60 2.84 -7.47 -12.96
CA ILE A 60 2.81 -6.98 -11.58
C ILE A 60 1.51 -6.23 -11.36
N ILE A 61 0.78 -6.57 -10.30
CA ILE A 61 -0.44 -5.87 -9.91
C ILE A 61 -0.11 -4.92 -8.76
N GLY A 62 -0.21 -3.62 -9.03
CA GLY A 62 0.12 -2.53 -8.13
C GLY A 62 1.47 -1.87 -8.46
N ALA A 63 1.47 -0.54 -8.59
CA ALA A 63 2.64 0.31 -8.80
C ALA A 63 3.06 1.04 -7.50
N GLY A 64 2.89 0.37 -6.35
CA GLY A 64 3.54 0.76 -5.11
C GLY A 64 5.04 0.42 -5.13
N VAL A 65 5.77 0.80 -4.07
CA VAL A 65 7.23 0.56 -3.97
C VAL A 65 7.60 -0.89 -4.26
N SER A 66 6.86 -1.85 -3.70
CA SER A 66 7.12 -3.28 -3.94
C SER A 66 6.98 -3.70 -5.40
N GLY A 67 5.90 -3.28 -6.07
CA GLY A 67 5.66 -3.61 -7.46
C GLY A 67 6.64 -2.92 -8.42
N LEU A 68 6.95 -1.65 -8.18
CA LEU A 68 7.98 -0.92 -8.94
C LEU A 68 9.36 -1.59 -8.82
N THR A 69 9.71 -2.01 -7.61
CA THR A 69 10.98 -2.71 -7.36
C THR A 69 11.02 -4.05 -8.08
N ALA A 70 9.99 -4.88 -7.90
CA ALA A 70 9.93 -6.18 -8.56
C ALA A 70 10.02 -6.05 -10.09
N ALA A 71 9.27 -5.11 -10.67
CA ALA A 71 9.28 -4.88 -12.11
C ALA A 71 10.64 -4.39 -12.63
N TYR A 72 11.31 -3.49 -11.90
CA TYR A 72 12.66 -3.03 -12.22
C TYR A 72 13.66 -4.19 -12.29
N HIS A 73 13.67 -5.06 -11.28
CA HIS A 73 14.57 -6.21 -11.24
C HIS A 73 14.28 -7.23 -12.36
N LEU A 74 13.01 -7.52 -12.64
CA LEU A 74 12.61 -8.42 -13.72
C LEU A 74 12.93 -7.84 -15.10
N HIS A 75 12.71 -6.54 -15.30
CA HIS A 75 13.01 -5.86 -16.55
C HIS A 75 14.51 -5.88 -16.84
N ASN A 76 15.36 -5.60 -15.83
CA ASN A 76 16.81 -5.69 -15.96
C ASN A 76 17.27 -7.12 -16.27
N ALA A 77 16.55 -8.13 -15.79
CA ALA A 77 16.74 -9.54 -16.15
C ALA A 77 16.14 -9.92 -17.53
N GLN A 78 15.82 -8.93 -18.37
CA GLN A 78 15.30 -9.08 -19.73
C GLN A 78 13.97 -9.85 -19.83
N GLN A 79 13.18 -9.85 -18.75
CA GLN A 79 11.80 -10.36 -18.79
C GLN A 79 10.89 -9.34 -19.48
N LYS A 80 9.88 -9.82 -20.21
CA LYS A 80 8.80 -8.99 -20.72
C LYS A 80 7.80 -8.70 -19.61
N VAL A 81 7.87 -7.48 -19.05
CA VAL A 81 7.13 -7.08 -17.85
C VAL A 81 6.06 -6.03 -18.15
N LEU A 82 4.96 -6.05 -17.40
CA LEU A 82 3.95 -4.98 -17.35
C LEU A 82 3.48 -4.77 -15.91
N ILE A 83 3.36 -3.52 -15.48
CA ILE A 83 2.64 -3.16 -14.24
C ILE A 83 1.22 -2.73 -14.58
N ILE A 84 0.25 -3.26 -13.83
CA ILE A 84 -1.17 -2.85 -13.86
C ILE A 84 -1.49 -2.17 -12.53
N GLU A 85 -1.86 -0.88 -12.57
CA GLU A 85 -2.16 -0.06 -11.40
C GLU A 85 -3.59 0.48 -11.44
N ALA A 86 -4.30 0.31 -10.33
CA ALA A 86 -5.70 0.71 -10.20
C ALA A 86 -5.88 2.23 -10.18
N LYS A 87 -4.93 2.97 -9.59
CA LYS A 87 -4.99 4.43 -9.48
C LYS A 87 -4.50 5.11 -10.76
N ASN A 88 -4.77 6.41 -10.85
CA ASN A 88 -4.21 7.32 -11.85
C ASN A 88 -2.78 7.81 -11.51
N ARG A 89 -2.10 7.17 -10.56
CA ARG A 89 -0.79 7.58 -10.05
C ARG A 89 0.02 6.39 -9.55
N LEU A 90 1.34 6.57 -9.49
CA LEU A 90 2.27 5.61 -8.89
C LEU A 90 2.38 5.80 -7.37
N GLY A 91 3.15 4.91 -6.74
CA GLY A 91 3.62 5.02 -5.36
C GLY A 91 2.72 4.39 -4.31
N GLY A 92 1.44 4.17 -4.61
CA GLY A 92 0.49 3.57 -3.67
C GLY A 92 0.41 4.38 -2.37
N ARG A 93 0.86 3.79 -1.26
CA ARG A 93 0.93 4.41 0.08
C ARG A 93 2.18 5.28 0.32
N VAL A 94 3.07 5.40 -0.66
CA VAL A 94 4.10 6.45 -0.70
C VAL A 94 3.58 7.52 -1.65
N TYR A 95 2.86 8.51 -1.10
CA TYR A 95 2.19 9.53 -1.90
C TYR A 95 2.56 10.93 -1.42
N THR A 96 3.24 11.66 -2.29
CA THR A 96 3.57 13.08 -2.11
C THR A 96 2.64 13.95 -2.95
N SER A 97 2.04 14.97 -2.34
CA SER A 97 1.32 16.03 -3.04
C SER A 97 2.15 17.33 -3.05
N TYR A 98 2.00 18.13 -4.11
CA TYR A 98 2.69 19.41 -4.29
C TYR A 98 1.75 20.61 -4.41
N ASP A 99 0.45 20.45 -4.12
CA ASP A 99 -0.60 21.46 -4.37
C ASP A 99 -0.42 22.76 -3.57
N TRP A 100 0.43 22.73 -2.54
CA TRP A 100 0.78 23.90 -1.72
C TRP A 100 2.08 24.57 -2.14
N GLY A 101 2.66 24.18 -3.29
CA GLY A 101 3.94 24.68 -3.80
C GLY A 101 5.17 24.04 -3.14
N PHE A 102 4.98 23.04 -2.28
CA PHE A 102 6.04 22.24 -1.67
C PHE A 102 5.55 20.82 -1.39
N ALA A 103 6.47 19.88 -1.18
CA ALA A 103 6.16 18.47 -0.97
C ALA A 103 5.39 18.25 0.34
N THR A 104 4.33 17.47 0.27
CA THR A 104 3.51 17.06 1.41
C THR A 104 3.24 15.56 1.32
N ASP A 105 3.93 14.76 2.14
CA ASP A 105 3.85 13.30 2.12
C ASP A 105 2.60 12.77 2.85
N LEU A 106 1.53 12.55 2.09
CA LEU A 106 0.24 12.08 2.58
C LEU A 106 0.27 10.63 3.07
N GLY A 107 1.25 9.85 2.62
CA GLY A 107 1.46 8.47 3.03
C GLY A 107 2.67 8.32 3.96
N ALA A 108 3.60 7.43 3.63
CA ALA A 108 4.89 7.38 4.33
C ALA A 108 5.63 8.73 4.20
N SER A 109 6.27 9.19 5.28
CA SER A 109 7.10 10.42 5.28
C SER A 109 8.52 10.23 5.78
N TRP A 110 8.81 9.14 6.50
CA TRP A 110 10.09 8.93 7.16
C TRP A 110 10.78 7.68 6.64
N ILE A 111 12.08 7.80 6.37
CA ILE A 111 12.98 6.66 6.28
C ILE A 111 13.36 6.32 7.71
N HIS A 112 12.85 5.20 8.20
CA HIS A 112 13.11 4.78 9.57
C HIS A 112 14.46 4.09 9.70
N ALA A 113 15.21 4.42 10.75
CA ALA A 113 16.42 3.69 11.14
C ALA A 113 17.49 3.62 10.01
N ILE A 114 18.06 4.78 9.67
CA ILE A 114 18.83 5.03 8.44
C ILE A 114 20.25 4.46 8.37
N GLU A 115 20.83 3.91 9.43
CA GLU A 115 22.25 3.49 9.41
C GLU A 115 22.50 2.32 8.44
N ASN A 116 21.61 1.32 8.45
CA ASN A 116 21.69 0.13 7.60
C ASN A 116 20.42 -0.04 6.74
N ASN A 117 19.69 1.05 6.51
CA ASN A 117 18.43 0.97 5.76
C ASN A 117 18.69 0.74 4.26
N PRO A 118 18.05 -0.24 3.61
CA PRO A 118 18.27 -0.56 2.20
C PRO A 118 17.78 0.54 1.24
N LEU A 119 17.08 1.56 1.73
CA LEU A 119 16.67 2.72 0.93
C LEU A 119 17.76 3.80 0.87
N MET A 120 18.77 3.78 1.75
CA MET A 120 19.82 4.80 1.74
C MET A 120 20.58 4.88 0.41
N PRO A 121 20.91 3.77 -0.27
CA PRO A 121 21.52 3.84 -1.60
C PRO A 121 20.63 4.51 -2.66
N LEU A 122 19.30 4.57 -2.47
CA LEU A 122 18.35 5.18 -3.41
C LEU A 122 18.20 6.70 -3.26
N ILE A 123 18.75 7.29 -2.19
CA ILE A 123 18.65 8.74 -1.95
C ILE A 123 19.27 9.54 -3.11
N GLY A 124 20.36 9.03 -3.70
CA GLY A 124 21.05 9.69 -4.80
C GLY A 124 21.47 11.11 -4.43
N LYS A 125 20.97 12.11 -5.17
CA LYS A 125 21.27 13.54 -4.96
C LYS A 125 20.29 14.26 -4.03
N GLN A 126 19.31 13.55 -3.48
CA GLN A 126 18.28 14.18 -2.65
C GLN A 126 18.83 14.57 -1.28
N SER A 127 18.34 15.67 -0.74
CA SER A 127 18.62 16.07 0.64
C SER A 127 17.78 15.23 1.60
N ILE A 128 18.33 14.97 2.77
CA ILE A 128 17.60 14.38 3.89
C ILE A 128 17.76 15.24 5.14
N ILE A 129 16.74 15.24 5.99
CA ILE A 129 16.79 15.91 7.29
C ILE A 129 16.60 14.85 8.36
N ILE A 130 17.62 14.72 9.21
CA ILE A 130 17.67 13.69 10.25
C ILE A 130 16.92 14.20 11.49
N ASN A 131 16.13 13.34 12.12
CA ASN A 131 15.41 13.65 13.35
C ASN A 131 16.33 13.79 14.58
N THR A 132 15.73 14.23 15.68
CA THR A 132 16.49 14.57 16.90
C THR A 132 16.81 13.39 17.81
N TYR A 133 16.17 12.23 17.61
CA TYR A 133 16.29 11.05 18.48
C TYR A 133 16.51 9.76 17.67
N SER A 134 17.15 8.78 18.31
CA SER A 134 17.33 7.43 17.75
C SER A 134 16.17 6.53 18.15
N ASN A 135 15.77 5.62 17.26
CA ASN A 135 14.76 4.59 17.58
C ASN A 135 15.28 3.57 18.61
N SER A 136 16.58 3.55 18.89
CA SER A 136 17.18 2.71 19.94
C SER A 136 16.77 3.11 21.37
N ASP A 137 16.30 4.34 21.57
CA ASP A 137 15.67 4.76 22.83
C ASP A 137 14.22 5.19 22.55
N PRO A 138 13.23 4.29 22.71
CA PRO A 138 11.85 4.53 22.31
C PRO A 138 11.19 5.68 23.08
N VAL A 139 11.74 6.09 24.22
CA VAL A 139 11.21 7.24 24.97
C VAL A 139 11.99 8.54 24.74
N ALA A 140 13.11 8.51 24.01
CA ALA A 140 13.86 9.73 23.69
C ALA A 140 13.00 10.74 22.90
N MET A 141 12.05 10.24 22.11
CA MET A 141 11.03 11.05 21.44
C MET A 141 10.25 11.92 22.43
N LEU A 142 9.92 11.41 23.62
CA LEU A 142 9.12 12.11 24.63
C LEU A 142 9.81 13.39 25.14
N ASN A 143 11.14 13.45 25.10
CA ASN A 143 11.91 14.64 25.50
C ASN A 143 11.74 15.82 24.54
N ASN A 144 11.32 15.57 23.29
CA ASN A 144 11.11 16.60 22.27
C ASN A 144 9.65 17.08 22.18
N TYR A 145 8.80 16.72 23.14
CA TYR A 145 7.44 17.24 23.26
C TYR A 145 7.41 18.64 23.88
N ALA A 146 6.54 19.50 23.35
CA ALA A 146 5.81 20.50 24.12
C ALA A 146 4.56 19.80 24.66
N LEU A 147 4.61 19.36 25.92
CA LEU A 147 3.52 18.60 26.54
C LEU A 147 2.67 19.52 27.42
N TYR A 148 1.37 19.49 27.21
CA TYR A 148 0.37 20.27 27.94
C TYR A 148 -0.61 19.33 28.67
N ASP A 149 -1.16 19.78 29.78
CA ASP A 149 -2.25 19.07 30.45
C ASP A 149 -3.59 19.28 29.72
N SER A 150 -4.65 18.68 30.24
CA SER A 150 -5.98 18.77 29.63
C SER A 150 -6.62 20.16 29.68
N GLU A 151 -6.07 21.07 30.48
CA GLU A 151 -6.44 22.49 30.57
C GLU A 151 -5.58 23.37 29.65
N GLY A 152 -4.59 22.80 28.95
CA GLY A 152 -3.67 23.53 28.07
C GLY A 152 -2.49 24.17 28.78
N LYS A 153 -2.22 23.84 30.06
CA LYS A 153 -1.05 24.36 30.79
C LYS A 153 0.17 23.48 30.55
N PRO A 154 1.38 24.05 30.44
CA PRO A 154 2.60 23.26 30.28
C PRO A 154 2.80 22.27 31.42
N VAL A 155 3.08 21.01 31.06
CA VAL A 155 3.36 19.95 32.03
C VAL A 155 4.73 20.16 32.67
N SER A 156 4.79 20.00 34.00
CA SER A 156 6.03 20.18 34.78
C SER A 156 7.17 19.24 34.33
N LYS A 157 8.42 19.64 34.57
CA LYS A 157 9.60 18.79 34.30
C LYS A 157 9.58 17.47 35.10
N GLN A 158 9.00 17.49 36.29
CA GLN A 158 8.82 16.30 37.12
C GLN A 158 7.86 15.31 36.46
N THR A 159 6.72 15.79 35.97
CA THR A 159 5.74 14.98 35.25
C THR A 159 6.30 14.46 33.93
N GLN A 160 7.08 15.25 33.18
CA GLN A 160 7.79 14.77 31.97
C GLN A 160 8.83 13.67 32.29
N THR A 161 9.51 13.78 33.43
CA THR A 161 10.45 12.75 33.89
C THR A 161 9.71 11.46 34.26
N LEU A 162 8.56 11.59 34.95
CA LEU A 162 7.66 10.49 35.26
C LEU A 162 7.09 9.82 34.00
N PHE A 163 6.69 10.62 33.00
CA PHE A 163 6.22 10.15 31.71
C PHE A 163 7.25 9.22 31.05
N SER A 164 8.51 9.63 31.02
CA SER A 164 9.59 8.84 30.44
C SER A 164 9.96 7.61 31.28
N SER A 165 10.05 7.75 32.60
CA SER A 165 10.48 6.65 33.48
C SER A 165 9.44 5.53 33.58
N LEU A 166 8.17 5.90 33.75
CA LEU A 166 7.05 4.96 33.85
C LEU A 166 6.86 4.19 32.53
N THR A 167 7.04 4.89 31.40
CA THR A 167 7.02 4.26 30.08
C THR A 167 8.17 3.26 29.94
N LYS A 168 9.42 3.64 30.25
CA LYS A 168 10.57 2.70 30.23
C LYS A 168 10.30 1.46 31.09
N GLU A 169 9.72 1.64 32.28
CA GLU A 169 9.38 0.54 33.17
C GLU A 169 8.32 -0.38 32.59
N PHE A 170 7.25 0.17 32.01
CA PHE A 170 6.20 -0.62 31.35
C PHE A 170 6.73 -1.40 30.13
N LEU A 171 7.62 -0.80 29.34
CA LEU A 171 8.24 -1.47 28.19
C LEU A 171 9.05 -2.69 28.66
N ARG A 172 9.87 -2.53 29.72
CA ARG A 172 10.60 -3.66 30.34
C ARG A 172 9.65 -4.70 30.91
N TYR A 173 8.56 -4.28 31.55
CA TYR A 173 7.53 -5.18 32.04
C TYR A 173 7.00 -6.07 30.91
N CYS A 174 6.63 -5.51 29.77
CA CYS A 174 6.10 -6.27 28.63
C CYS A 174 7.12 -7.27 28.05
N GLN A 175 8.41 -6.92 28.03
CA GLN A 175 9.49 -7.80 27.55
C GLN A 175 9.63 -9.07 28.41
N THR A 176 9.28 -9.02 29.69
CA THR A 176 9.36 -10.17 30.61
C THR A 176 8.15 -11.11 30.57
N ARG A 177 7.13 -10.81 29.76
CA ARG A 177 5.88 -11.60 29.71
C ARG A 177 5.90 -12.58 28.54
N SER A 178 5.39 -13.78 28.75
CA SER A 178 5.30 -14.84 27.73
C SER A 178 3.91 -14.96 27.09
N GLN A 179 2.84 -14.45 27.70
CA GLN A 179 1.48 -14.56 27.18
C GLN A 179 1.20 -13.55 26.06
N MET A 180 0.64 -13.95 24.92
CA MET A 180 0.33 -13.09 23.75
C MET A 180 -0.93 -12.24 23.94
N ILE A 181 -1.01 -11.54 25.08
CA ILE A 181 -2.11 -10.63 25.41
C ILE A 181 -1.88 -9.23 24.82
N SER A 182 -2.93 -8.41 24.82
CA SER A 182 -2.87 -7.03 24.33
C SER A 182 -2.02 -6.12 25.23
N PHE A 183 -1.51 -5.02 24.66
CA PHE A 183 -0.87 -3.97 25.45
C PHE A 183 -1.81 -3.37 26.49
N ALA A 184 -3.10 -3.20 26.18
CA ALA A 184 -4.10 -2.70 27.13
C ALA A 184 -4.29 -3.63 28.35
N GLN A 185 -4.25 -4.96 28.14
CA GLN A 185 -4.32 -5.93 29.23
C GLN A 185 -3.05 -5.92 30.10
N ASN A 186 -1.87 -5.82 29.47
CA ASN A 186 -0.61 -5.61 30.21
C ASN A 186 -0.64 -4.31 31.01
N LEU A 187 -1.13 -3.21 30.42
CA LEU A 187 -1.26 -1.92 31.09
C LEU A 187 -2.15 -2.01 32.31
N THR A 188 -3.32 -2.63 32.18
CA THR A 188 -4.26 -2.83 33.30
C THR A 188 -3.61 -3.62 34.43
N THR A 189 -2.86 -4.68 34.09
CA THR A 189 -2.20 -5.54 35.08
C THR A 189 -1.04 -4.80 35.76
N PHE A 190 -0.20 -4.12 34.98
CA PHE A 190 0.91 -3.31 35.46
C PHE A 190 0.43 -2.20 36.39
N ALA A 191 -0.62 -1.47 36.00
CA ALA A 191 -1.18 -0.37 36.77
C ALA A 191 -1.69 -0.84 38.15
N LYS A 192 -2.37 -1.99 38.19
CA LYS A 192 -2.83 -2.61 39.44
C LYS A 192 -1.65 -3.03 40.34
N GLN A 193 -0.63 -3.67 39.77
CA GLN A 193 0.55 -4.13 40.52
C GLN A 193 1.35 -2.96 41.10
N LYS A 194 1.48 -1.87 40.36
CA LYS A 194 2.19 -0.65 40.78
C LYS A 194 1.35 0.32 41.59
N LYS A 195 0.04 0.05 41.73
CA LYS A 195 -0.92 0.96 42.38
C LYS A 195 -0.86 2.38 41.79
N LEU A 196 -0.81 2.47 40.45
CA LEU A 196 -0.73 3.76 39.77
C LEU A 196 -1.96 4.61 40.08
N THR A 197 -1.74 5.91 40.29
CA THR A 197 -2.84 6.88 40.37
C THR A 197 -3.52 7.03 39.01
N SER A 198 -4.73 7.60 38.98
CA SER A 198 -5.44 7.89 37.72
C SER A 198 -4.62 8.80 36.80
N GLU A 199 -3.90 9.77 37.37
CA GLU A 199 -3.00 10.66 36.63
C GLU A 199 -1.82 9.89 36.01
N GLN A 200 -1.17 9.01 36.78
CA GLN A 200 -0.08 8.16 36.28
C GLN A 200 -0.55 7.20 35.19
N LEU A 201 -1.74 6.63 35.34
CA LEU A 201 -2.33 5.75 34.34
C LEU A 201 -2.68 6.51 33.06
N ALA A 202 -3.27 7.71 33.16
CA ALA A 202 -3.56 8.55 31.99
C ALA A 202 -2.28 8.95 31.26
N LEU A 203 -1.25 9.34 32.00
CA LEU A 203 0.07 9.69 31.48
C LEU A 203 0.73 8.50 30.76
N LEU A 204 0.72 7.31 31.36
CA LEU A 204 1.25 6.10 30.73
C LEU A 204 0.42 5.69 29.51
N SER A 205 -0.91 5.74 29.59
CA SER A 205 -1.79 5.42 28.47
C SER A 205 -1.48 6.33 27.27
N TYR A 206 -1.34 7.63 27.52
CA TYR A 206 -0.95 8.58 26.48
C TYR A 206 0.42 8.25 25.88
N ALA A 207 1.41 7.87 26.68
CA ALA A 207 2.74 7.45 26.18
C ALA A 207 2.64 6.23 25.27
N LEU A 208 1.80 5.26 25.63
CA LEU A 208 1.66 4.02 24.89
C LEU A 208 0.90 4.21 23.58
N GLU A 209 -0.14 5.03 23.57
CA GLU A 209 -0.80 5.44 22.32
C GLU A 209 0.24 6.10 21.39
N ASN A 210 1.10 6.96 21.95
CA ASN A 210 2.21 7.64 21.27
C ASN A 210 3.28 6.71 20.66
N ILE A 211 3.62 5.64 21.36
CA ILE A 211 4.71 4.72 20.96
C ILE A 211 4.19 3.56 20.12
N TYR A 212 3.01 3.02 20.42
CA TYR A 212 2.51 1.79 19.82
C TYR A 212 1.38 2.01 18.83
N THR A 213 0.38 2.83 19.19
CA THR A 213 -0.79 2.98 18.34
C THR A 213 -0.48 3.78 17.08
N TYR A 214 0.44 4.73 17.13
CA TYR A 214 0.98 5.34 15.90
C TYR A 214 1.88 4.40 15.11
N GLU A 215 2.74 3.62 15.77
CA GLU A 215 3.66 2.72 15.08
C GLU A 215 2.93 1.59 14.34
N PHE A 216 1.83 1.06 14.93
CA PHE A 216 1.10 -0.10 14.40
C PHE A 216 -0.32 0.21 13.91
N ALA A 217 -0.73 1.48 13.95
CA ALA A 217 -1.99 1.98 13.41
C ALA A 217 -3.27 1.32 13.96
N ASP A 218 -3.25 0.78 15.17
CA ASP A 218 -4.47 0.35 15.87
C ASP A 218 -4.38 0.52 17.39
N ASN A 219 -5.51 0.43 18.07
CA ASN A 219 -5.62 0.64 19.52
C ASN A 219 -4.87 -0.44 20.30
N LEU A 220 -4.38 -0.07 21.49
CA LEU A 220 -3.64 -0.97 22.40
C LEU A 220 -4.37 -2.27 22.76
N THR A 221 -5.70 -2.33 22.62
CA THR A 221 -6.53 -3.52 22.83
C THR A 221 -6.40 -4.57 21.71
N LYS A 222 -5.97 -4.15 20.51
CA LYS A 222 -5.80 -5.01 19.34
C LYS A 222 -4.35 -5.44 19.12
N LEU A 223 -3.41 -4.60 19.54
CA LEU A 223 -1.97 -4.83 19.37
C LEU A 223 -1.48 -5.89 20.34
N SER A 224 -0.85 -6.94 19.82
CA SER A 224 -0.20 -7.96 20.65
C SER A 224 1.07 -7.42 21.29
N ARG A 225 1.42 -7.89 22.49
CA ARG A 225 2.71 -7.52 23.14
C ARG A 225 3.94 -7.81 22.27
N ASN A 226 3.85 -8.80 21.36
CA ASN A 226 4.94 -9.24 20.50
C ASN A 226 4.82 -8.65 19.09
N VAL A 227 4.09 -7.56 18.90
CA VAL A 227 3.92 -6.95 17.58
C VAL A 227 5.28 -6.64 16.89
N HIS A 228 6.31 -6.32 17.68
CA HIS A 228 7.69 -6.13 17.20
C HIS A 228 8.42 -7.41 16.80
N SER A 229 7.90 -8.60 17.14
CA SER A 229 8.59 -9.88 16.86
C SER A 229 8.80 -10.12 15.36
N ALA A 230 7.93 -9.54 14.52
CA ALA A 230 8.06 -9.57 13.07
C ALA A 230 9.19 -8.65 12.55
N SER A 231 9.76 -7.80 13.40
CA SER A 231 10.87 -6.90 13.07
C SER A 231 12.17 -7.24 13.81
N GLU A 232 12.21 -8.34 14.57
CA GLU A 232 13.41 -8.77 15.32
C GLU A 232 14.63 -9.01 14.44
N ALA A 233 14.41 -9.42 13.18
CA ALA A 233 15.46 -9.67 12.21
C ALA A 233 15.77 -8.45 11.32
N SER A 234 15.15 -7.29 11.59
CA SER A 234 15.48 -6.05 10.87
C SER A 234 16.93 -5.65 11.16
N ILE A 235 17.65 -5.28 10.10
CA ILE A 235 18.99 -4.70 10.22
C ILE A 235 18.96 -3.17 10.34
N ALA A 236 17.81 -2.54 10.08
CA ALA A 236 17.69 -1.08 10.07
C ALA A 236 17.83 -0.52 11.49
N SER A 237 18.75 0.43 11.69
CA SER A 237 19.08 0.97 13.02
C SER A 237 19.29 2.50 13.02
N GLY A 238 19.24 3.09 14.20
CA GLY A 238 19.57 4.50 14.40
C GLY A 238 18.41 5.46 14.20
N LYS A 239 18.71 6.63 13.61
CA LYS A 239 17.81 7.78 13.47
C LYS A 239 16.87 7.65 12.27
N ASN A 240 15.88 8.54 12.20
CA ASN A 240 14.96 8.65 11.07
C ASN A 240 15.35 9.83 10.17
N ALA A 241 15.02 9.74 8.89
CA ALA A 241 15.22 10.82 7.92
C ALA A 241 13.93 11.22 7.21
N LEU A 242 13.69 12.52 7.10
CA LEU A 242 12.68 13.12 6.24
C LEU A 242 13.32 13.45 4.89
N VAL A 243 12.57 13.27 3.81
CA VAL A 243 12.95 13.69 2.45
C VAL A 243 12.15 14.95 2.10
N PRO A 244 12.73 16.17 2.18
CA PRO A 244 11.96 17.41 2.04
C PRO A 244 11.28 17.55 0.69
N GLU A 245 11.82 16.91 -0.35
CA GLU A 245 11.28 16.99 -1.71
C GLU A 245 10.23 15.92 -2.01
N GLY A 246 9.88 15.10 -1.02
CA GLY A 246 8.86 14.07 -1.10
C GLY A 246 9.45 12.67 -1.20
N TYR A 247 8.96 11.76 -0.36
CA TYR A 247 9.50 10.41 -0.24
C TYR A 247 9.39 9.59 -1.53
N PHE A 248 8.37 9.82 -2.36
CA PHE A 248 8.25 9.06 -3.62
C PHE A 248 9.40 9.32 -4.61
N GLN A 249 10.12 10.44 -4.47
CA GLN A 249 11.24 10.78 -5.36
C GLN A 249 12.33 9.69 -5.37
N LEU A 250 12.54 8.97 -4.25
CA LEU A 250 13.52 7.88 -4.15
C LEU A 250 13.24 6.75 -5.15
N PHE A 251 11.98 6.55 -5.53
CA PHE A 251 11.56 5.42 -6.35
C PHE A 251 11.33 5.79 -7.81
N ARG A 252 11.44 7.07 -8.19
CA ARG A 252 11.33 7.50 -9.59
C ARG A 252 12.30 6.78 -10.54
N PRO A 253 13.57 6.51 -10.17
CA PRO A 253 14.46 5.76 -11.04
C PRO A 253 13.94 4.35 -11.37
N LEU A 254 13.21 3.71 -10.45
CA LEU A 254 12.65 2.37 -10.65
C LEU A 254 11.51 2.32 -11.67
N THR A 255 10.95 3.48 -12.05
CA THR A 255 9.85 3.56 -13.02
C THR A 255 10.35 3.69 -14.46
N GLN A 256 11.65 3.88 -14.68
CA GLN A 256 12.20 4.09 -16.00
C GLN A 256 12.17 2.79 -16.80
N HIS A 257 11.74 2.86 -18.07
CA HIS A 257 11.72 1.74 -19.03
C HIS A 257 10.81 0.55 -18.71
N VAL A 258 10.06 0.59 -17.60
CA VAL A 258 9.04 -0.40 -17.28
C VAL A 258 7.68 0.06 -17.85
N PRO A 259 6.99 -0.76 -18.67
CA PRO A 259 5.62 -0.46 -19.10
C PRO A 259 4.64 -0.46 -17.92
N ILE A 260 3.82 0.59 -17.81
CA ILE A 260 2.84 0.75 -16.72
C ILE A 260 1.49 1.19 -17.29
N HIS A 261 0.43 0.46 -16.94
CA HIS A 261 -0.95 0.82 -17.25
C HIS A 261 -1.65 1.30 -15.98
N LEU A 262 -1.93 2.61 -15.92
CA LEU A 262 -2.70 3.25 -14.85
C LEU A 262 -4.20 3.12 -15.11
N ASN A 263 -5.02 3.35 -14.08
CA ASN A 263 -6.48 3.28 -14.15
C ASN A 263 -7.01 1.89 -14.58
N GLN A 264 -6.29 0.83 -14.25
CA GLN A 264 -6.68 -0.55 -14.57
C GLN A 264 -6.89 -1.33 -13.28
N ILE A 265 -8.16 -1.56 -12.94
CA ILE A 265 -8.61 -2.24 -11.74
C ILE A 265 -8.72 -3.73 -12.06
N VAL A 266 -7.77 -4.51 -11.58
CA VAL A 266 -7.86 -5.97 -11.62
C VAL A 266 -9.02 -6.43 -10.74
N SER A 267 -9.94 -7.20 -11.30
CA SER A 267 -11.09 -7.78 -10.58
C SER A 267 -11.01 -9.29 -10.44
N GLN A 268 -10.25 -9.96 -11.31
CA GLN A 268 -10.12 -11.41 -11.30
C GLN A 268 -8.77 -11.88 -11.87
N ILE A 269 -8.24 -12.95 -11.29
CA ILE A 269 -7.01 -13.63 -11.70
C ILE A 269 -7.32 -15.12 -11.83
N ASN A 270 -7.23 -15.65 -13.05
CA ASN A 270 -7.33 -17.08 -13.32
C ASN A 270 -5.94 -17.64 -13.54
N TYR A 271 -5.55 -18.70 -12.85
CA TYR A 271 -4.22 -19.30 -12.98
C TYR A 271 -4.26 -20.81 -13.09
N GLY A 272 -3.29 -21.37 -13.81
CA GLY A 272 -3.20 -22.81 -14.07
C GLY A 272 -1.90 -23.21 -14.76
N PRO A 273 -1.83 -24.43 -15.32
CA PRO A 273 -0.62 -24.92 -15.97
C PRO A 273 -0.19 -24.03 -17.15
N ASP A 274 -1.13 -23.42 -17.86
CA ASP A 274 -0.87 -22.60 -19.05
C ASP A 274 -0.48 -21.14 -18.75
N GLY A 275 -0.44 -20.74 -17.47
CA GLY A 275 -0.08 -19.39 -17.06
C GLY A 275 -1.20 -18.72 -16.25
N VAL A 276 -1.31 -17.40 -16.42
CA VAL A 276 -2.21 -16.53 -15.67
C VAL A 276 -2.96 -15.59 -16.62
N ASN A 277 -4.28 -15.53 -16.47
CA ASN A 277 -5.15 -14.56 -17.11
C ASN A 277 -5.61 -13.53 -16.08
N ILE A 278 -5.29 -12.26 -16.32
CA ILE A 278 -5.67 -11.13 -15.47
C ILE A 278 -6.81 -10.36 -16.15
N ILE A 279 -7.91 -10.19 -15.44
CA ILE A 279 -9.12 -9.53 -15.92
C ILE A 279 -9.28 -8.20 -15.20
N THR A 280 -9.34 -7.13 -15.98
CA THR A 280 -9.65 -5.77 -15.52
C THR A 280 -11.04 -5.37 -15.97
N GLN A 281 -11.46 -4.16 -15.63
CA GLN A 281 -12.73 -3.59 -16.10
C GLN A 281 -12.75 -3.27 -17.60
N HIS A 282 -11.59 -3.21 -18.27
CA HIS A 282 -11.48 -2.85 -19.69
C HIS A 282 -10.83 -3.92 -20.56
N GLU A 283 -9.84 -4.63 -20.01
CA GLU A 283 -8.95 -5.50 -20.77
C GLU A 283 -8.68 -6.85 -20.08
N LYS A 284 -8.22 -7.81 -20.87
CA LYS A 284 -7.71 -9.10 -20.41
C LYS A 284 -6.24 -9.21 -20.80
N TYR A 285 -5.41 -9.63 -19.86
CA TYR A 285 -3.97 -9.80 -20.04
C TYR A 285 -3.58 -11.24 -19.77
N HIS A 286 -2.53 -11.72 -20.45
CA HIS A 286 -1.97 -13.04 -20.25
C HIS A 286 -0.51 -12.95 -19.81
N ALA A 287 -0.11 -13.72 -18.81
CA ALA A 287 1.29 -13.86 -18.43
C ALA A 287 1.66 -15.29 -18.01
N ASN A 288 2.95 -15.63 -18.00
CA ASN A 288 3.41 -16.90 -17.44
C ASN A 288 3.21 -16.94 -15.92
N GLN A 289 3.41 -15.80 -15.25
CA GLN A 289 3.18 -15.62 -13.81
C GLN A 289 2.78 -14.18 -13.48
N VAL A 290 2.34 -13.95 -12.24
CA VAL A 290 1.95 -12.65 -11.72
C VAL A 290 2.54 -12.40 -10.33
N ILE A 291 3.02 -11.18 -10.09
CA ILE A 291 3.37 -10.70 -8.75
C ILE A 291 2.24 -9.80 -8.25
N ILE A 292 1.66 -10.17 -7.11
CA ILE A 292 0.54 -9.48 -6.48
C ILE A 292 1.11 -8.60 -5.37
N THR A 293 1.00 -7.28 -5.55
CA THR A 293 1.50 -6.28 -4.58
C THR A 293 0.40 -5.39 -4.01
N VAL A 294 -0.86 -5.81 -4.18
CA VAL A 294 -2.00 -5.08 -3.64
C VAL A 294 -1.96 -5.09 -2.11
N PRO A 295 -2.40 -4.00 -1.44
CA PRO A 295 -2.40 -3.93 0.01
C PRO A 295 -3.23 -5.04 0.68
N LEU A 296 -2.84 -5.42 1.91
CA LEU A 296 -3.56 -6.43 2.70
C LEU A 296 -5.05 -6.11 2.82
N GLY A 297 -5.42 -4.83 3.02
CA GLY A 297 -6.82 -4.40 3.08
C GLY A 297 -7.63 -4.73 1.81
N VAL A 298 -7.00 -4.71 0.62
CA VAL A 298 -7.62 -5.10 -0.65
C VAL A 298 -7.84 -6.62 -0.73
N LEU A 299 -6.85 -7.41 -0.26
CA LEU A 299 -6.98 -8.87 -0.15
C LEU A 299 -8.09 -9.27 0.83
N LYS A 300 -8.14 -8.64 2.01
CA LYS A 300 -9.17 -8.89 3.03
C LYS A 300 -10.58 -8.56 2.55
N ALA A 301 -10.72 -7.54 1.68
CA ALA A 301 -11.99 -7.16 1.09
C ALA A 301 -12.45 -8.09 -0.05
N ASN A 302 -11.65 -9.09 -0.43
CA ASN A 302 -11.91 -9.98 -1.57
C ASN A 302 -12.19 -9.20 -2.87
N ALA A 303 -11.52 -8.06 -3.08
CA ALA A 303 -11.72 -7.21 -4.25
C ALA A 303 -11.23 -7.84 -5.56
N ILE A 304 -10.34 -8.83 -5.46
CA ILE A 304 -9.84 -9.64 -6.57
C ILE A 304 -10.27 -11.09 -6.37
N LYS A 305 -10.98 -11.64 -7.35
CA LYS A 305 -11.36 -13.05 -7.37
C LYS A 305 -10.21 -13.91 -7.90
N PHE A 306 -9.90 -15.00 -7.22
CA PHE A 306 -8.89 -15.97 -7.65
C PHE A 306 -9.57 -17.26 -8.12
N HIS A 307 -9.21 -17.74 -9.31
CA HIS A 307 -9.66 -19.03 -9.82
C HIS A 307 -8.48 -19.89 -10.31
N PRO A 308 -8.23 -21.06 -9.69
CA PRO A 308 -8.90 -21.59 -8.49
C PRO A 308 -8.70 -20.67 -7.27
N ALA A 309 -9.46 -20.89 -6.19
CA ALA A 309 -9.30 -20.10 -4.98
C ALA A 309 -7.89 -20.27 -4.38
N LEU A 310 -7.36 -19.20 -3.77
CA LEU A 310 -6.08 -19.28 -3.04
C LEU A 310 -6.11 -20.40 -1.99
N PRO A 311 -4.99 -21.09 -1.70
CA PRO A 311 -4.95 -22.15 -0.68
C PRO A 311 -5.51 -21.71 0.68
N LYS A 312 -6.08 -22.65 1.43
CA LYS A 312 -6.74 -22.37 2.73
C LYS A 312 -5.84 -21.58 3.67
N ASP A 313 -4.58 -22.00 3.83
CA ASP A 313 -3.65 -21.38 4.77
C ASP A 313 -3.32 -19.94 4.38
N LYS A 314 -3.24 -19.63 3.08
CA LYS A 314 -3.05 -18.26 2.60
C LYS A 314 -4.28 -17.39 2.88
N ARG A 315 -5.50 -17.92 2.70
CA ARG A 315 -6.73 -17.20 3.08
C ARG A 315 -6.81 -16.98 4.59
N THR A 316 -6.39 -17.96 5.38
CA THR A 316 -6.29 -17.85 6.85
C THR A 316 -5.30 -16.75 7.23
N ALA A 317 -4.10 -16.72 6.65
CA ALA A 317 -3.09 -15.67 6.90
C ALA A 317 -3.62 -14.27 6.56
N ILE A 318 -4.29 -14.10 5.40
CA ILE A 318 -4.96 -12.84 5.02
C ILE A 318 -5.99 -12.43 6.09
N SER A 319 -6.77 -13.39 6.61
CA SER A 319 -7.79 -13.10 7.63
C SER A 319 -7.21 -12.75 8.99
N GLN A 320 -6.11 -13.38 9.40
CA GLN A 320 -5.49 -13.23 10.72
C GLN A 320 -4.67 -11.96 10.87
N LEU A 321 -3.96 -11.51 9.82
CA LEU A 321 -3.20 -10.26 9.88
C LEU A 321 -4.12 -9.05 10.06
N GLY A 322 -3.71 -8.12 10.91
CA GLY A 322 -4.39 -6.84 11.11
C GLY A 322 -4.07 -5.88 9.98
N MET A 323 -5.04 -5.05 9.59
CA MET A 323 -4.82 -3.89 8.74
C MET A 323 -5.18 -2.65 9.55
N GLY A 324 -4.16 -1.89 9.92
CA GLY A 324 -4.32 -0.68 10.73
C GLY A 324 -4.92 0.48 9.93
N SER A 325 -5.35 1.49 10.65
CA SER A 325 -5.85 2.76 10.12
C SER A 325 -5.02 3.89 10.71
N TYR A 326 -4.37 4.66 9.85
CA TYR A 326 -3.56 5.82 10.23
C TYR A 326 -3.82 6.93 9.23
N GLU A 327 -4.23 8.09 9.72
CA GLU A 327 -4.58 9.24 8.89
C GLU A 327 -3.86 10.49 9.39
N LYS A 328 -3.63 11.42 8.46
CA LYS A 328 -2.98 12.70 8.69
C LYS A 328 -3.95 13.82 8.36
N LEU A 329 -3.97 14.83 9.23
CA LEU A 329 -4.52 16.14 8.92
C LEU A 329 -3.40 17.17 8.93
N TYR A 330 -3.12 17.73 7.76
CA TYR A 330 -2.20 18.84 7.58
C TYR A 330 -2.95 20.16 7.75
N LEU A 331 -2.38 21.05 8.55
CA LEU A 331 -2.88 22.41 8.78
C LEU A 331 -1.77 23.40 8.41
N LEU A 332 -1.95 24.11 7.30
CA LEU A 332 -1.05 25.17 6.87
C LEU A 332 -1.54 26.51 7.44
N PHE A 333 -0.66 27.26 8.08
CA PHE A 333 -0.93 28.59 8.64
C PHE A 333 -0.15 29.68 7.91
N ASP A 334 -0.56 30.93 8.11
CA ASP A 334 0.15 32.12 7.63
C ASP A 334 1.39 32.44 8.48
N LYS A 335 1.35 32.12 9.77
CA LYS A 335 2.45 32.31 10.73
C LYS A 335 2.55 31.16 11.72
N VAL A 336 3.76 30.94 12.23
CA VAL A 336 4.03 30.00 13.32
C VAL A 336 3.71 30.65 14.67
N PHE A 337 2.73 30.11 15.38
CA PHE A 337 2.31 30.57 16.72
C PHE A 337 2.68 29.59 17.86
N TRP A 338 3.29 28.46 17.52
CA TRP A 338 3.67 27.37 18.44
C TRP A 338 5.19 27.30 18.66
N ASP A 339 5.62 26.37 19.52
CA ASP A 339 7.03 26.15 19.89
C ASP A 339 7.88 25.63 18.71
N LYS A 340 8.65 26.53 18.10
CA LYS A 340 9.43 26.26 16.88
C LYS A 340 10.48 25.16 17.02
N ASP A 341 11.06 25.02 18.22
CA ASP A 341 12.16 24.10 18.50
C ASP A 341 11.69 22.71 18.96
N LYS A 342 10.40 22.59 19.29
CA LYS A 342 9.78 21.33 19.72
C LYS A 342 9.34 20.54 18.51
N GLU A 343 9.51 19.22 18.59
CA GLU A 343 9.18 18.33 17.48
C GLU A 343 7.71 17.93 17.48
N TRP A 344 7.20 17.74 18.69
CA TRP A 344 5.85 17.27 18.94
C TRP A 344 5.15 18.26 19.85
N ILE A 345 3.86 18.47 19.59
CA ILE A 345 2.95 19.16 20.49
C ILE A 345 1.96 18.08 20.95
N GLY A 346 1.93 17.85 22.25
CA GLY A 346 1.07 16.85 22.87
C GLY A 346 0.20 17.47 23.94
N MET A 347 -1.01 16.96 24.10
CA MET A 347 -1.92 17.34 25.16
C MET A 347 -2.40 16.07 25.87
N LEU A 348 -2.30 16.05 27.20
CA LEU A 348 -2.80 14.93 27.98
C LEU A 348 -4.33 14.89 27.85
N PRO A 349 -4.89 13.73 27.47
CA PRO A 349 -6.31 13.63 27.22
C PRO A 349 -7.14 13.70 28.50
N GLN A 350 -8.36 14.26 28.44
CA GLN A 350 -9.36 14.09 29.53
C GLN A 350 -9.95 12.67 29.55
N ASN A 351 -9.99 12.02 28.38
CA ASN A 351 -10.50 10.66 28.17
C ASN A 351 -9.81 10.04 26.94
N GLU A 352 -9.89 8.72 26.78
CA GLU A 352 -9.19 7.99 25.71
C GLU A 352 -9.44 8.50 24.27
N GLN A 353 -10.51 9.26 24.03
CA GLN A 353 -10.87 9.79 22.71
C GLN A 353 -10.12 11.09 22.35
N GLU A 354 -9.44 11.71 23.31
CA GLU A 354 -8.69 12.96 23.11
C GLU A 354 -7.18 12.74 22.95
N ALA A 355 -6.72 11.49 22.86
CA ALA A 355 -5.31 11.19 22.67
C ALA A 355 -4.91 11.38 21.20
N PHE A 356 -4.33 12.53 20.87
CA PHE A 356 -3.74 12.79 19.56
C PHE A 356 -2.40 13.52 19.69
N ASN A 357 -1.61 13.48 18.62
CA ASN A 357 -0.33 14.16 18.55
C ASN A 357 -0.27 15.07 17.34
N ILE A 358 0.40 16.20 17.53
CA ILE A 358 0.66 17.14 16.46
C ILE A 358 2.17 17.19 16.23
N PHE A 359 2.57 16.86 15.02
CA PHE A 359 3.94 17.01 14.56
C PHE A 359 4.19 18.43 14.06
N ASN A 360 5.25 19.04 14.57
CA ASN A 360 5.74 20.34 14.13
C ASN A 360 6.59 20.19 12.86
N TYR A 361 5.94 20.26 11.69
CA TYR A 361 6.63 20.17 10.40
C TYR A 361 7.61 21.33 10.17
N TYR A 362 7.33 22.50 10.76
CA TYR A 362 8.18 23.69 10.65
C TYR A 362 9.60 23.45 11.17
N LYS A 363 9.78 22.66 12.23
CA LYS A 363 11.12 22.34 12.78
C LYS A 363 12.06 21.83 11.68
N TYR A 364 11.53 20.99 10.81
CA TYR A 364 12.27 20.30 9.74
C TYR A 364 12.28 21.08 8.42
N THR A 365 11.15 21.59 7.97
CA THR A 365 11.04 22.13 6.59
C THR A 365 10.93 23.64 6.52
N LYS A 366 10.85 24.31 7.69
CA LYS A 366 10.56 25.74 7.83
C LYS A 366 9.24 26.17 7.18
N LYS A 367 8.35 25.22 6.83
CA LYS A 367 6.99 25.49 6.37
C LYS A 367 6.05 25.57 7.58
N PRO A 368 5.16 26.58 7.68
CA PRO A 368 4.28 26.78 8.83
C PRO A 368 3.12 25.77 8.84
N VAL A 369 3.45 24.49 9.01
CA VAL A 369 2.53 23.37 8.95
C VAL A 369 2.56 22.59 10.25
N LEU A 370 1.37 22.28 10.77
CA LEU A 370 1.16 21.27 11.80
C LEU A 370 0.55 20.03 11.14
N ILE A 371 1.03 18.85 11.52
CA ILE A 371 0.46 17.58 11.06
C ILE A 371 -0.12 16.84 12.25
N VAL A 372 -1.43 16.65 12.25
CA VAL A 372 -2.13 15.86 13.25
C VAL A 372 -2.09 14.41 12.78
N PHE A 373 -1.58 13.53 13.64
CA PHE A 373 -1.63 12.10 13.40
C PHE A 373 -2.79 11.49 14.17
N THR A 374 -3.51 10.59 13.50
CA THR A 374 -4.59 9.82 14.10
C THR A 374 -4.39 8.36 13.75
N SER A 375 -4.74 7.46 14.66
CA SER A 375 -4.57 6.01 14.48
C SER A 375 -5.73 5.23 15.11
N GLY A 376 -5.89 3.97 14.70
CA GLY A 376 -6.91 3.07 15.23
C GLY A 376 -8.33 3.65 15.14
N LYS A 377 -9.07 3.59 16.26
CA LYS A 377 -10.45 4.09 16.36
C LYS A 377 -10.54 5.58 16.02
N LEU A 378 -9.59 6.40 16.49
CA LEU A 378 -9.58 7.84 16.23
C LEU A 378 -9.53 8.12 14.72
N ALA A 379 -8.64 7.45 13.99
CA ALA A 379 -8.54 7.56 12.54
C ALA A 379 -9.85 7.17 11.83
N ARG A 380 -10.50 6.09 12.27
CA ARG A 380 -11.73 5.55 11.66
C ARG A 380 -12.97 6.43 11.92
N ASP A 381 -13.10 6.96 13.12
CA ASP A 381 -14.26 7.77 13.51
C ASP A 381 -14.14 9.18 12.96
N MET A 382 -12.96 9.79 13.13
CA MET A 382 -12.74 11.17 12.72
C MET A 382 -12.72 11.34 11.21
N GLU A 383 -12.70 10.26 10.42
CA GLU A 383 -12.96 10.31 8.98
C GLU A 383 -14.30 11.01 8.67
N LYS A 384 -15.31 10.88 9.55
CA LYS A 384 -16.70 11.30 9.34
C LYS A 384 -17.06 12.70 9.86
N GLU A 385 -16.19 13.38 10.61
CA GLU A 385 -16.53 14.62 11.36
C GLU A 385 -15.59 15.83 11.10
N HIS A 386 -15.89 16.97 11.75
CA HIS A 386 -15.19 18.26 11.71
C HIS A 386 -13.80 18.26 12.41
N LEU A 387 -12.90 17.34 12.02
CA LEU A 387 -11.57 17.15 12.63
C LEU A 387 -10.75 18.44 12.76
N THR A 388 -10.77 19.30 11.74
CA THR A 388 -10.03 20.57 11.76
C THR A 388 -10.48 21.46 12.91
N GLU A 389 -11.80 21.62 13.12
CA GLU A 389 -12.29 22.49 14.19
C GLU A 389 -12.00 21.89 15.56
N TRP A 390 -12.15 20.58 15.71
CA TRP A 390 -11.78 19.86 16.94
C TRP A 390 -10.31 20.07 17.31
N VAL A 391 -9.38 19.90 16.36
CA VAL A 391 -7.95 20.19 16.58
C VAL A 391 -7.73 21.67 16.93
N MET A 392 -8.42 22.59 16.25
CA MET A 392 -8.29 24.01 16.54
C MET A 392 -8.80 24.39 17.94
N GLN A 393 -9.81 23.70 18.48
CA GLN A 393 -10.25 23.89 19.87
C GLN A 393 -9.13 23.53 20.86
N HIS A 394 -8.43 22.42 20.64
CA HIS A 394 -7.28 22.03 21.45
C HIS A 394 -6.12 23.01 21.32
N LEU A 395 -5.79 23.44 20.09
CA LEU A 395 -4.75 24.45 19.87
C LEU A 395 -5.09 25.79 20.54
N ARG A 396 -6.36 26.22 20.54
CA ARG A 396 -6.80 27.43 21.26
C ARG A 396 -6.71 27.28 22.78
N ARG A 397 -6.90 26.07 23.30
CA ARG A 397 -6.70 25.79 24.73
C ARG A 397 -5.23 25.94 25.14
N ILE A 398 -4.31 25.51 24.27
CA ILE A 398 -2.86 25.59 24.51
C ILE A 398 -2.31 27.00 24.29
N TYR A 399 -2.65 27.62 23.15
CA TYR A 399 -2.00 28.85 22.65
C TYR A 399 -2.91 30.09 22.72
N GLY A 400 -4.12 29.95 23.27
CA GLY A 400 -5.11 31.02 23.41
C GLY A 400 -6.06 31.17 22.21
N ASN A 401 -7.16 31.90 22.41
CA ASN A 401 -8.23 32.05 21.41
C ASN A 401 -7.84 32.88 20.17
N ASN A 402 -6.76 33.65 20.23
CA ASN A 402 -6.34 34.60 19.18
C ASN A 402 -5.40 33.99 18.13
N ILE A 403 -5.21 32.67 18.10
CA ILE A 403 -4.40 31.99 17.08
C ILE A 403 -5.07 32.07 15.69
N PRO A 404 -4.28 32.16 14.60
CA PRO A 404 -4.82 32.19 13.26
C PRO A 404 -5.55 30.88 12.91
N LYS A 405 -6.54 30.96 12.02
CA LYS A 405 -7.12 29.78 11.37
C LYS A 405 -6.14 29.23 10.32
N PRO A 406 -6.15 27.92 10.03
CA PRO A 406 -5.36 27.39 8.94
C PRO A 406 -5.83 27.99 7.60
N ILE A 407 -4.90 28.47 6.79
CA ILE A 407 -5.17 29.02 5.45
C ILE A 407 -5.48 27.91 4.45
N LYS A 408 -4.96 26.69 4.67
CA LYS A 408 -5.29 25.47 3.92
C LYS A 408 -5.23 24.28 4.86
N ASN A 409 -6.03 23.26 4.57
CA ASN A 409 -5.92 21.97 5.25
C ASN A 409 -5.96 20.82 4.23
N LYS A 410 -5.43 19.67 4.63
CA LYS A 410 -5.46 18.45 3.83
C LYS A 410 -5.58 17.23 4.72
N LYS A 411 -6.58 16.39 4.45
CA LYS A 411 -6.87 15.18 5.22
C LYS A 411 -6.67 13.96 4.34
N THR A 412 -6.11 12.89 4.92
CA THR A 412 -5.97 11.60 4.24
C THR A 412 -7.15 10.68 4.54
N HIS A 413 -7.36 9.72 3.65
CA HIS A 413 -8.52 8.82 3.63
C HIS A 413 -8.08 7.41 3.22
N TRP A 414 -6.98 6.91 3.78
CA TRP A 414 -6.43 5.59 3.45
C TRP A 414 -7.37 4.44 3.80
N GLY A 415 -8.16 4.58 4.87
CA GLY A 415 -9.17 3.61 5.30
C GLY A 415 -10.31 3.41 4.30
N SER A 416 -10.86 4.50 3.76
CA SER A 416 -11.97 4.47 2.79
C SER A 416 -11.52 4.34 1.33
N ASP A 417 -10.25 4.62 1.03
CA ASP A 417 -9.69 4.43 -0.31
C ASP A 417 -9.79 2.95 -0.74
N PRO A 418 -10.54 2.64 -1.82
CA PRO A 418 -10.89 1.27 -2.19
C PRO A 418 -9.68 0.43 -2.62
N PHE A 419 -8.55 1.08 -2.95
CA PHE A 419 -7.34 0.44 -3.45
C PHE A 419 -6.24 0.32 -2.37
N THR A 420 -6.50 0.79 -1.15
CA THR A 420 -5.61 0.58 0.01
C THR A 420 -6.32 -0.05 1.20
N ARG A 421 -7.50 0.46 1.56
CA ARG A 421 -8.35 -0.04 2.65
C ARG A 421 -7.61 -0.17 3.99
N GLY A 422 -6.88 0.89 4.35
CA GLY A 422 -6.06 0.98 5.55
C GLY A 422 -4.66 1.55 5.28
N SER A 423 -3.89 1.70 6.34
CA SER A 423 -2.53 2.27 6.30
C SER A 423 -1.45 1.20 6.16
N TYR A 424 -1.28 0.30 7.13
CA TYR A 424 -0.26 -0.76 7.10
C TYR A 424 -0.68 -1.95 7.97
N SER A 425 -0.07 -3.11 7.72
CA SER A 425 -0.37 -4.32 8.47
C SER A 425 0.21 -4.29 9.89
N TYR A 426 -0.32 -5.12 10.78
CA TYR A 426 0.23 -5.36 12.11
C TYR A 426 -0.09 -6.79 12.57
N LEU A 427 0.59 -7.27 13.61
CA LEU A 427 0.27 -8.54 14.28
C LEU A 427 -0.78 -8.33 15.39
N PRO A 428 -2.00 -8.87 15.24
CA PRO A 428 -3.01 -8.81 16.30
C PRO A 428 -2.68 -9.74 17.47
N VAL A 429 -3.42 -9.59 18.57
CA VAL A 429 -3.39 -10.54 19.70
C VAL A 429 -3.59 -11.98 19.22
N ASN A 430 -2.87 -12.91 19.83
CA ASN A 430 -2.90 -14.35 19.51
C ASN A 430 -2.50 -14.71 18.06
N VAL A 431 -1.82 -13.82 17.34
CA VAL A 431 -1.30 -14.08 15.99
C VAL A 431 0.23 -14.09 16.04
N ASP A 432 0.82 -15.19 15.55
CA ASP A 432 2.26 -15.36 15.45
C ASP A 432 2.82 -14.81 14.14
N LYS A 433 4.10 -14.42 14.11
CA LYS A 433 4.75 -13.83 12.93
C LYS A 433 4.82 -14.78 11.72
N SER A 434 4.74 -16.10 11.92
CA SER A 434 4.70 -17.10 10.85
C SER A 434 3.54 -16.93 9.84
N VAL A 435 2.49 -16.18 10.19
CA VAL A 435 1.43 -15.82 9.23
C VAL A 435 1.94 -14.93 8.10
N ILE A 436 2.98 -14.12 8.35
CA ILE A 436 3.62 -13.27 7.34
C ILE A 436 4.36 -14.12 6.33
N ASP A 437 5.11 -15.14 6.79
CA ASP A 437 5.77 -16.11 5.92
C ASP A 437 4.75 -16.83 5.04
N THR A 438 3.64 -17.28 5.64
CA THR A 438 2.54 -17.94 4.93
C THR A 438 1.92 -17.02 3.88
N LEU A 439 1.77 -15.72 4.18
CA LEU A 439 1.27 -14.74 3.21
C LEU A 439 2.28 -14.49 2.07
N ALA A 440 3.58 -14.52 2.35
CA ALA A 440 4.64 -14.33 1.36
C ALA A 440 4.76 -15.50 0.37
N GLN A 441 4.44 -16.74 0.78
CA GLN A 441 4.68 -17.93 -0.05
C GLN A 441 4.03 -17.85 -1.45
N PRO A 442 4.74 -18.24 -2.53
CA PRO A 442 4.15 -18.33 -3.85
C PRO A 442 3.09 -19.44 -3.93
N VAL A 443 2.19 -19.33 -4.90
CA VAL A 443 1.15 -20.33 -5.18
C VAL A 443 1.32 -20.87 -6.59
N ALA A 444 1.42 -22.21 -6.67
CA ALA A 444 1.44 -22.97 -7.91
C ALA A 444 2.54 -22.55 -8.92
N ASN A 445 3.62 -21.89 -8.47
CA ASN A 445 4.63 -21.27 -9.35
C ASN A 445 3.99 -20.36 -10.42
N ARG A 446 2.90 -19.67 -10.04
CA ARG A 446 2.14 -18.76 -10.91
C ARG A 446 1.85 -17.44 -10.21
N LEU A 447 1.51 -17.49 -8.92
CA LEU A 447 1.22 -16.30 -8.13
C LEU A 447 2.34 -16.08 -7.12
N TYR A 448 2.94 -14.90 -7.14
CA TYR A 448 3.94 -14.45 -6.18
C TYR A 448 3.38 -13.27 -5.41
N PHE A 449 3.80 -13.08 -4.15
CA PHE A 449 3.25 -12.05 -3.27
C PHE A 449 4.36 -11.17 -2.72
N ALA A 450 4.16 -9.86 -2.83
CA ALA A 450 5.09 -8.86 -2.31
C ALA A 450 4.33 -7.67 -1.69
N GLY A 451 5.04 -6.83 -0.94
CA GLY A 451 4.48 -5.71 -0.20
C GLY A 451 4.78 -5.82 1.30
N GLU A 452 4.58 -4.74 2.04
CA GLU A 452 4.95 -4.66 3.46
C GLU A 452 4.36 -5.78 4.31
N ALA A 453 3.11 -6.20 4.04
CA ALA A 453 2.45 -7.27 4.79
C ALA A 453 3.05 -8.67 4.54
N THR A 454 3.98 -8.78 3.59
CA THR A 454 4.73 -10.00 3.28
C THR A 454 6.19 -9.91 3.74
N SER A 455 6.62 -8.78 4.32
CA SER A 455 7.99 -8.60 4.78
C SER A 455 8.15 -9.22 6.17
N THR A 456 9.04 -10.20 6.26
CA THR A 456 9.26 -11.01 7.48
C THR A 456 10.31 -10.40 8.40
N THR A 457 10.98 -9.34 7.93
CA THR A 457 12.02 -8.60 8.65
C THR A 457 11.58 -7.16 8.95
N ASP A 458 10.75 -6.56 8.09
CA ASP A 458 10.43 -5.13 8.14
C ASP A 458 8.97 -4.83 7.76
N PRO A 459 7.97 -5.51 8.36
CA PRO A 459 6.56 -5.26 8.06
C PRO A 459 6.18 -3.80 8.30
N SER A 460 5.07 -3.35 7.70
CA SER A 460 4.54 -1.99 7.85
C SER A 460 5.40 -0.86 7.25
N THR A 461 6.65 -1.13 6.86
CA THR A 461 7.59 -0.11 6.39
C THR A 461 7.72 -0.04 4.86
N VAL A 462 8.25 1.09 4.38
CA VAL A 462 8.60 1.26 2.95
C VAL A 462 9.78 0.37 2.55
N HIS A 463 10.77 0.20 3.42
CA HIS A 463 11.93 -0.65 3.12
C HIS A 463 11.56 -2.13 3.11
N GLY A 464 10.63 -2.60 3.94
CA GLY A 464 10.08 -3.95 3.83
C GLY A 464 9.27 -4.16 2.54
N ALA A 465 8.53 -3.15 2.08
CA ALA A 465 7.88 -3.20 0.77
C ALA A 465 8.91 -3.28 -0.38
N TYR A 466 10.00 -2.51 -0.30
CA TYR A 466 11.11 -2.54 -1.26
C TYR A 466 11.78 -3.93 -1.29
N LEU A 467 12.23 -4.43 -0.13
CA LEU A 467 12.89 -5.74 -0.01
C LEU A 467 12.00 -6.90 -0.45
N SER A 468 10.71 -6.89 -0.11
CA SER A 468 9.77 -7.92 -0.60
C SER A 468 9.59 -7.89 -2.12
N GLY A 469 9.71 -6.72 -2.75
CA GLY A 469 9.71 -6.59 -4.21
C GLY A 469 10.93 -7.27 -4.85
N ILE A 470 12.12 -7.08 -4.26
CA ILE A 470 13.34 -7.80 -4.67
C ILE A 470 13.14 -9.31 -4.51
N ARG A 471 12.71 -9.76 -3.33
CA ARG A 471 12.46 -11.18 -3.04
C ARG A 471 11.54 -11.82 -4.08
N ALA A 472 10.39 -11.21 -4.36
CA ALA A 472 9.42 -11.78 -5.30
C ALA A 472 9.95 -11.84 -6.75
N ALA A 473 10.77 -10.87 -7.16
CA ALA A 473 11.46 -10.93 -8.45
C ALA A 473 12.46 -12.09 -8.49
N GLU A 474 13.21 -12.32 -7.42
CA GLU A 474 14.17 -13.43 -7.32
C GLU A 474 13.47 -14.80 -7.32
N GLU A 475 12.36 -14.95 -6.59
CA GLU A 475 11.52 -16.14 -6.57
C GLU A 475 10.99 -16.48 -7.98
N VAL A 476 10.58 -15.47 -8.74
CA VAL A 476 10.19 -15.59 -10.14
C VAL A 476 11.37 -16.05 -11.00
N LEU A 477 12.53 -15.39 -10.91
CA LEU A 477 13.69 -15.73 -11.74
C LEU A 477 14.23 -17.14 -11.44
N ALA A 478 14.16 -17.56 -10.18
CA ALA A 478 14.52 -18.92 -9.76
C ALA A 478 13.59 -19.98 -10.36
N SER A 479 12.28 -19.73 -10.38
CA SER A 479 11.30 -20.69 -10.93
C SER A 479 11.49 -20.91 -12.44
N ILE A 480 11.85 -19.86 -13.17
CA ILE A 480 12.17 -19.93 -14.61
C ILE A 480 13.41 -20.80 -14.84
N LYS A 481 14.48 -20.59 -14.07
CA LYS A 481 15.73 -21.38 -14.18
C LYS A 481 15.49 -22.87 -13.90
N HIS A 482 14.70 -23.20 -12.88
CA HIS A 482 14.36 -24.60 -12.58
C HIS A 482 13.54 -25.25 -13.69
N SER A 483 12.59 -24.52 -14.28
CA SER A 483 11.79 -25.01 -15.40
C SER A 483 12.63 -25.25 -16.67
N GLY A 484 13.61 -24.39 -16.93
CA GLY A 484 14.55 -24.57 -18.05
C GLY A 484 15.43 -25.82 -17.92
N LYS A 485 16.01 -26.05 -16.74
CA LYS A 485 16.86 -27.23 -16.47
C LYS A 485 16.09 -28.55 -16.57
N ASN A 486 14.84 -28.59 -16.12
CA ASN A 486 14.01 -29.80 -16.26
C ASN A 486 13.69 -30.09 -17.73
N ARG A 487 13.37 -29.06 -18.53
CA ARG A 487 13.14 -29.24 -19.98
C ARG A 487 14.38 -29.71 -20.73
N GLU A 488 15.57 -29.26 -20.35
CA GLU A 488 16.83 -29.74 -20.95
C GLU A 488 17.13 -31.19 -20.56
N ARG A 489 16.89 -31.58 -19.30
CA ARG A 489 17.00 -32.98 -18.86
C ARG A 489 15.99 -33.89 -19.57
N ASP A 490 14.73 -33.47 -19.69
CA ASP A 490 13.70 -34.24 -20.39
C ASP A 490 13.99 -34.39 -21.88
N LYS A 491 14.64 -33.39 -22.50
CA LYS A 491 15.14 -33.51 -23.88
C LYS A 491 16.32 -34.47 -23.99
N ALA A 492 17.23 -34.46 -23.02
CA ALA A 492 18.41 -35.33 -23.00
C ALA A 492 18.09 -36.81 -22.69
N VAL A 493 16.98 -37.09 -22.01
CA VAL A 493 16.51 -38.47 -21.73
C VAL A 493 15.71 -39.04 -22.92
N ASN A 494 15.15 -38.16 -23.77
CA ASN A 494 14.37 -38.54 -24.95
C ASN A 494 15.16 -38.42 -26.27
N SER A 495 16.45 -38.09 -26.20
CA SER A 495 17.43 -38.13 -27.30
C SER A 495 18.40 -39.27 -27.09
#